data_AF-D5ZPT1-F1
#
_entry.id   AF-D5ZPT1-F1
#
_cell.length_a   1.000
_cell.length_b   1.000
_cell.length_c   1.000
_cell.angle_alpha   90.00
_cell.angle_beta   90.00
_cell.angle_gamma   90.00
#
_symmetry.space_group_name_H-M   'P 1'
#
loop_
_entity.id
_entity.type
_entity.pdbx_description
1 polymer ?
#
loop_
_entity_poly.entity_id
_entity_poly.type
_entity_poly.pdbx_seq_one_letter_code
_entity_poly.pdbx_strand_id
1 'polypeptide(L)' 'MLQFMPEPVVEGTLDILGTPRPREQQVSPAVEQLVGRPARPFGEWVARNAAAFE' A
#
# COMPACT_ATOMS: atom_id res chain seq x y z
N MET A 1 -8.23 2.40 -16.12
CA MET A 1 -7.01 3.21 -16.38
C MET A 1 -7.04 3.83 -17.77
N LEU A 2 -7.25 3.06 -18.85
CA LEU A 2 -7.27 3.56 -20.23
C LEU A 2 -8.23 4.73 -20.54
N GLN A 3 -9.29 4.89 -19.76
CA GLN A 3 -10.22 6.03 -19.87
C GLN A 3 -9.59 7.38 -19.48
N PHE A 4 -8.52 7.36 -18.68
CA PHE A 4 -7.89 8.53 -18.06
C PHE A 4 -6.43 8.73 -18.47
N MET A 5 -5.81 7.72 -19.09
CA MET A 5 -4.41 7.72 -19.48
C MET A 5 -4.19 6.85 -20.73
N PRO A 6 -3.31 7.25 -21.67
CA PRO A 6 -3.00 6.44 -22.84
C PRO A 6 -2.42 5.07 -22.50
N GLU A 7 -2.64 4.08 -23.37
CA GLU A 7 -2.20 2.69 -23.18
C GLU A 7 -0.70 2.56 -22.84
N PRO A 8 0.26 3.21 -23.54
CA PRO A 8 1.68 3.09 -23.19
C PRO A 8 2.00 3.60 -21.78
N VAL A 9 1.21 4.56 -21.28
CA VAL A 9 1.39 5.09 -19.93
C VAL A 9 0.83 4.10 -18.90
N VAL A 10 -0.26 3.40 -19.21
CA VAL A 10 -0.82 2.35 -18.35
C VAL A 10 0.19 1.24 -18.17
N GLU A 11 0.70 0.70 -19.28
CA GLU A 11 1.66 -0.41 -19.28
C GLU A 11 2.91 -0.04 -18.46
N GLY A 12 3.55 1.09 -18.77
CA GLY A 12 4.73 1.52 -18.03
C GLY A 12 4.46 1.77 -16.54
N THR A 13 3.26 2.25 -16.18
CA THR A 13 2.87 2.43 -14.78
C THR A 13 2.71 1.10 -14.07
N LEU A 14 2.04 0.13 -14.70
CA LEU A 14 1.83 -1.19 -14.12
C LEU A 14 3.14 -1.96 -13.96
N ASP A 15 4.06 -1.84 -14.91
CA ASP A 15 5.41 -2.43 -14.80
C ASP A 15 6.17 -1.89 -13.58
N ILE A 16 6.15 -0.56 -13.38
CA ILE A 16 6.78 0.10 -12.22
C ILE A 16 6.15 -0.37 -10.91
N LEU A 17 4.82 -0.42 -10.84
CA LEU A 17 4.09 -0.78 -9.62
C LEU A 17 4.15 -2.29 -9.33
N GLY A 18 4.26 -3.13 -10.36
CA GLY A 18 4.27 -4.59 -10.25
C GLY A 18 5.58 -5.16 -9.72
N THR A 19 6.68 -4.40 -9.79
CA THR A 19 8.02 -4.84 -9.36
C THR A 19 8.67 -3.85 -8.39
N PRO A 20 8.07 -3.63 -7.21
CA PRO A 20 8.58 -2.67 -6.24
C PRO A 20 10.00 -3.05 -5.78
N ARG A 21 10.88 -2.07 -5.67
CA ARG A 21 12.26 -2.27 -5.24
C ARG A 21 12.29 -2.73 -3.77
N PRO A 22 13.33 -3.47 -3.33
CA PRO A 22 13.43 -3.93 -1.95
C PRO A 22 13.31 -2.80 -0.91
N ARG A 23 13.77 -1.59 -1.24
CA ARG A 23 13.64 -0.41 -0.36
C ARG A 23 12.18 0.05 -0.21
N GLU A 24 11.37 -0.04 -1.26
CA GLU A 24 9.96 0.40 -1.24
C GLU A 24 9.07 -0.55 -0.45
N GLN A 25 9.52 -1.79 -0.28
CA GLN A 25 8.83 -2.82 0.51
C GLN A 25 9.14 -2.74 2.01
N GLN A 26 10.09 -1.89 2.43
CA GLN A 26 10.46 -1.74 3.84
C GLN A 26 9.48 -0.85 4.59
N VAL A 27 9.02 -1.32 5.74
CA VAL A 27 8.19 -0.53 6.65
C VAL A 27 9.03 0.61 7.23
N SER A 28 8.56 1.85 7.06
CA SER A 28 9.26 3.03 7.58
C SER A 28 9.14 3.12 9.12
N PRO A 29 10.25 3.35 9.84
CA PRO A 29 10.21 3.60 11.29
C PRO A 29 9.49 4.91 11.64
N ALA A 30 9.33 5.81 10.67
CA ALA A 30 8.62 7.07 10.87
C ALA A 30 7.16 6.85 11.30
N VAL A 31 6.54 5.72 10.96
CA VAL A 31 5.17 5.41 11.38
C VAL A 31 5.10 5.39 12.91
N GLU A 32 5.97 4.63 13.56
CA GLU A 32 5.98 4.53 15.02
C GLU A 32 6.34 5.86 15.69
N GLN A 33 7.29 6.60 15.11
CA GLN A 33 7.66 7.93 15.61
C GLN A 33 6.49 8.93 15.58
N LEU A 34 5.63 8.84 14.56
CA LEU A 34 4.50 9.77 14.39
C LEU A 34 3.24 9.33 15.16
N VAL A 35 2.94 8.03 15.21
CA VAL A 35 1.68 7.54 15.81
C VAL A 35 1.84 6.88 17.18
N GLY A 36 3.07 6.73 17.69
CA GLY A 36 3.37 6.14 18.99
C GLY A 36 3.11 4.64 19.10
N ARG A 37 3.00 3.94 17.95
CA ARG A 37 2.74 2.49 17.88
C ARG A 37 3.36 1.90 16.61
N PRO A 38 3.83 0.64 16.65
CA PRO A 38 4.39 0.00 15.47
C PRO A 38 3.34 -0.14 14.36
N ALA A 39 3.80 -0.05 13.11
CA ALA A 39 2.97 -0.38 11.95
C ALA A 39 2.56 -1.86 12.01
N ARG A 40 1.34 -2.16 11.59
CA ARG A 40 0.79 -3.52 11.61
C ARG A 40 0.27 -3.91 10.23
N PRO A 41 0.28 -5.21 9.87
CA PRO A 41 -0.31 -5.67 8.63
C PRO A 41 -1.79 -5.30 8.54
N PHE A 42 -2.27 -5.08 7.32
CA PHE A 42 -3.69 -4.78 7.07
C PHE A 42 -4.62 -5.88 7.61
N GLY A 43 -4.22 -7.15 7.57
CA GLY A 43 -5.01 -8.27 8.09
C GLY A 43 -5.33 -8.15 9.58
N GLU A 44 -4.42 -7.64 10.40
CA GLU A 44 -4.69 -7.39 11.83
C GLU A 44 -5.72 -6.27 12.01
N TRP A 45 -5.67 -5.24 11.15
CA TRP A 45 -6.67 -4.19 11.15
C TRP A 45 -8.04 -4.77 10.77
N VAL A 46 -8.13 -5.61 9.74
CA VAL A 46 -9.39 -6.25 9.34
C VAL A 46 -9.96 -7.08 10.49
N ALA A 47 -9.16 -7.96 11.09
CA ALA A 47 -9.60 -8.81 12.20
C ALA A 47 -10.19 -8.01 13.37
N ARG A 48 -9.66 -6.81 13.64
CA ARG A 48 -10.14 -5.94 14.72
C ARG A 48 -11.38 -5.12 14.35
N ASN A 49 -11.55 -4.74 13.09
CA ASN A 49 -12.55 -3.73 12.71
C ASN A 49 -13.70 -4.28 11.86
N ALA A 50 -13.62 -5.53 11.35
CA ALA A 50 -14.64 -6.09 10.47
C ALA A 50 -16.06 -6.01 11.06
N ALA A 51 -16.22 -6.32 12.35
CA ALA A 51 -17.52 -6.27 13.04
C ALA A 51 -18.17 -4.88 13.09
N ALA A 52 -17.43 -3.80 12.81
CA ALA A 52 -17.99 -2.44 12.75
C ALA A 52 -18.62 -2.11 11.38
N PHE A 53 -18.45 -2.98 10.37
CA PHE A 53 -18.89 -2.77 8.99
C PHE A 53 -19.86 -3.85 8.48
N GLU A 54 -20.36 -4.70 9.39
CA GLU A 54 -21.52 -5.58 9.15
C GLU A 54 -22.82 -4.82 9.39
#